data_AF-A0A1I4NCG2-F1
#
_entry.id   AF-A0A1I4NCG2-F1
#
_cell.length_a   1.000
_cell.length_b   1.000
_cell.length_c   1.000
_cell.angle_alpha   90.00
_cell.angle_beta   90.00
_cell.angle_gamma   90.00
#
_symmetry.space_group_name_H-M   'P 1'
#
loop_
_entity.id
_entity.type
_entity.pdbx_description
1 polymer ?
#
loop_
_entity_poly.entity_id
_entity_poly.type
_entity_poly.pdbx_seq_one_letter_code
_entity_poly.pdbx_strand_id
1 'polypeptide(L)' 'MVCIAEQIFQEEEWAILEWRDPLGLRGCGFFHIVNDKIVFQRGHWDKLTFLCTGFATTGDTVNHNTMRGHEKR' A
#
# COMPACT_ATOMS: atom_id res chain seq x y z
N MET A 1 15.96 5.22 12.42
CA MET A 1 14.50 5.38 12.29
C MET A 1 13.86 4.11 12.80
N VAL A 2 13.04 4.19 13.85
CA VAL A 2 12.37 3.01 14.43
C VAL A 2 10.97 2.96 13.81
N CYS A 3 10.63 1.85 13.14
CA CYS A 3 9.28 1.61 12.68
C CYS A 3 8.62 0.64 13.65
N ILE A 4 7.56 1.09 14.31
CA ILE A 4 6.72 0.27 15.17
C ILE A 4 5.59 -0.24 14.30
N ALA A 5 5.52 -1.55 14.07
CA ALA A 5 4.43 -2.16 13.33
C ALA A 5 3.13 -2.03 14.14
N GLU A 6 2.10 -1.46 13.51
CA GLU A 6 0.78 -1.31 14.11
C GLU A 6 -0.11 -2.48 13.71
N GLN A 7 -0.27 -2.70 12.40
CA GLN A 7 -1.15 -3.72 11.82
C GLN A 7 -0.53 -4.31 10.57
N ILE A 8 -0.80 -5.60 10.34
CA ILE A 8 -0.43 -6.30 9.11
C ILE A 8 -1.70 -6.90 8.54
N PHE A 9 -2.03 -6.53 7.31
CA PHE A 9 -3.11 -7.14 6.54
C PHE A 9 -2.52 -7.97 5.43
N GLN A 10 -3.13 -9.11 5.14
CA GLN A 10 -2.75 -9.98 4.05
C GLN A 10 -4.01 -10.35 3.27
N GLU A 11 -3.96 -10.16 1.95
CA GLU A 11 -5.00 -10.52 1.01
C GLU A 11 -4.36 -11.15 -0.22
N GLU A 12 -4.57 -12.46 -0.41
CA GLU A 12 -3.94 -13.22 -1.51
C GLU A 12 -2.41 -12.98 -1.55
N GLU A 13 -1.93 -12.42 -2.66
CA GLU A 13 -0.52 -12.09 -2.89
C GLU A 13 -0.15 -10.67 -2.40
N TRP A 14 -1.08 -9.94 -1.77
CA TRP A 14 -0.84 -8.60 -1.23
C TRP A 14 -0.67 -8.63 0.29
N ALA A 15 0.30 -7.87 0.78
CA ALA A 15 0.49 -7.57 2.19
C ALA A 15 0.53 -6.05 2.41
N ILE A 16 -0.13 -5.59 3.47
CA ILE A 16 -0.16 -4.19 3.87
C ILE A 16 0.40 -4.10 5.29
N LEU A 17 1.41 -3.26 5.50
CA LEU A 17 1.99 -2.98 6.81
C LEU A 17 1.70 -1.54 7.19
N GLU A 18 0.88 -1.36 8.21
CA GLU A 18 0.75 -0.08 8.90
C GLU A 18 1.83 0.03 9.97
N TRP A 19 2.47 1.19 10.03
CA TRP A 19 3.52 1.45 11.00
C TRP A 19 3.48 2.88 11.48
N ARG A 20 4.07 3.11 12.66
CA ARG A 20 4.32 4.45 13.18
C ARG A 20 5.75 4.58 13.67
N ASP A 21 6.26 5.80 13.69
CA ASP A 21 7.53 6.11 14.35
C ASP A 21 7.29 6.53 15.82
N PRO A 22 8.33 6.56 16.68
CA PRO A 22 8.22 7.02 18.06
C PRO A 22 7.70 8.45 18.23
N LEU A 23 7.88 9.31 17.22
CA LEU A 23 7.37 10.69 17.17
C LEU A 23 5.89 10.77 16.71
N GLY A 24 5.29 9.63 16.34
CA GLY A 24 3.87 9.52 16.00
C GLY A 24 3.52 9.77 14.54
N LEU A 25 4.50 9.92 13.64
CA LEU A 25 4.27 9.85 12.21
C LEU A 25 3.81 8.45 11.85
N ARG A 26 2.79 8.37 10.99
CA ARG A 26 2.22 7.11 10.54
C ARG A 26 2.51 6.92 9.06
N GLY A 27 2.66 5.67 8.67
CA GLY A 27 2.79 5.26 7.29
C GLY A 27 2.16 3.91 7.03
N CYS A 28 2.03 3.59 5.75
CA CYS A 28 1.49 2.34 5.26
C CYS A 28 2.35 1.85 4.09
N GLY A 29 2.74 0.58 4.11
CA GLY A 29 3.49 -0.09 3.06
C GLY A 29 2.63 -1.16 2.40
N PHE A 30 2.56 -1.15 1.08
CA PHE A 30 1.91 -2.17 0.25
C PHE A 30 2.98 -3.03 -0.41
N PHE A 31 2.81 -4.33 -0.35
CA PHE A 31 3.74 -5.33 -0.88
C PHE A 31 2.96 -6.33 -1.71
N HIS A 32 3.38 -6.56 -2.96
CA HIS A 32 2.92 -7.69 -3.74
C HIS A 32 3.99 -8.77 -3.62
N ILE A 33 3.63 -9.91 -3.04
CA ILE A 33 4.50 -11.04 -2.75
C ILE A 33 4.05 -12.18 -3.64
N VAL A 34 4.89 -12.58 -4.59
CA VAL A 34 4.62 -13.70 -5.49
C VAL A 34 5.76 -14.71 -5.40
N ASN A 35 5.41 -15.98 -5.18
CA ASN A 35 6.38 -17.06 -4.94
C ASN A 35 7.40 -16.68 -3.83
N ASP A 36 6.89 -16.19 -2.70
CA ASP A 36 7.67 -15.76 -1.53
C ASP A 36 8.68 -14.61 -1.81
N LYS A 37 8.48 -13.86 -2.91
CA LYS A 37 9.33 -12.71 -3.27
C LYS A 37 8.49 -11.45 -3.41
N ILE A 38 8.97 -10.34 -2.84
CA ILE A 38 8.37 -9.03 -3.04
C ILE A 38 8.65 -8.58 -4.48
N VAL A 39 7.62 -8.59 -5.32
CA VAL A 39 7.70 -8.15 -6.73
C VAL A 39 7.29 -6.69 -6.91
N PHE A 40 6.55 -6.13 -5.94
CA PHE A 40 6.18 -4.71 -5.92
C PHE A 40 6.13 -4.21 -4.48
N GLN A 41 6.59 -2.98 -4.27
CA GLN A 41 6.53 -2.29 -2.99
C GLN A 41 6.16 -0.83 -3.20
N ARG A 42 5.20 -0.33 -2.42
CA ARG A 42 4.83 1.10 -2.39
C ARG A 42 4.58 1.54 -0.96
N GLY A 43 5.22 2.63 -0.55
CA GLY A 43 5.04 3.21 0.78
C GLY A 43 4.41 4.60 0.71
N HIS A 44 3.53 4.89 1.66
CA HIS A 44 2.99 6.22 1.89
C HIS A 44 3.24 6.60 3.35
N TRP A 45 3.66 7.85 3.59
CA TRP A 45 3.90 8.40 4.91
C TRP A 45 3.53 9.89 4.85
N ASP A 46 2.44 10.29 5.51
CA ASP A 46 2.04 11.68 5.83
C ASP A 46 0.55 11.70 6.32
N LYS A 47 0.15 12.78 7.00
CA LYS A 47 -1.22 13.04 7.47
C LYS A 47 -2.28 13.06 6.36
N LEU A 48 -1.93 13.34 5.10
CA LEU A 48 -2.90 13.48 4.00
C LEU A 48 -3.19 12.19 3.21
N THR A 49 -2.35 11.15 3.30
CA THR A 49 -2.46 9.97 2.43
C THR A 49 -3.35 8.85 2.99
N PHE A 50 -3.76 8.94 4.26
CA PHE A 50 -4.59 7.93 4.92
C PHE A 50 -6.06 7.90 4.45
N LEU A 51 -6.57 8.97 3.82
CA LEU A 51 -7.99 9.07 3.47
C LEU A 51 -8.32 8.68 2.02
N CYS A 52 -7.31 8.46 1.16
CA CYS A 52 -7.53 8.14 -0.26
C CYS A 52 -7.36 6.64 -0.54
N THR A 53 -7.86 5.79 0.35
CA THR A 53 -8.05 4.35 0.08
C THR A 53 -9.50 3.93 0.32
N GLY A 54 -10.44 4.85 0.10
CA GLY A 54 -11.75 4.49 -0.44
C GLY A 54 -11.67 4.75 -1.93
N PHE A 55 -11.90 3.72 -2.76
CA PHE A 55 -12.07 3.80 -4.22
C PHE A 55 -11.88 5.19 -4.83
N ALA A 56 -10.70 5.47 -5.38
CA ALA A 56 -10.47 6.72 -6.10
C ALA A 56 -11.37 6.76 -7.36
N THR A 57 -12.58 7.29 -7.20
CA THR A 57 -13.31 7.92 -8.28
C THR A 57 -12.55 9.18 -8.63
N THR A 58 -11.92 9.15 -9.80
CA THR A 58 -11.55 10.30 -10.64
C THR A 58 -10.74 11.41 -9.96
N GLY A 59 -9.47 11.45 -10.34
CA GLY A 59 -8.74 12.72 -10.45
C GLY A 59 -7.75 12.98 -9.34
N ASP A 60 -6.69 12.17 -9.27
CA ASP A 60 -5.35 12.67 -9.01
C ASP A 60 -4.37 11.71 -9.66
N THR A 61 -3.35 12.26 -10.31
CA THR A 61 -2.51 11.64 -11.33
C THR A 61 -1.88 10.33 -10.86
N VAL A 62 -2.62 9.24 -11.05
CA VAL A 62 -2.09 7.88 -11.17
C VAL A 62 -1.17 7.92 -12.37
N ASN A 63 0.13 7.73 -12.14
CA ASN A 63 1.01 7.20 -13.16
C ASN A 63 0.38 5.88 -13.63
N HIS A 64 -0.39 5.99 -14.72
CA HIS A 64 -1.01 4.88 -15.41
C HIS A 64 0.11 4.08 -16.05
N ASN A 65 0.61 3.09 -15.32
CA ASN A 65 1.02 1.85 -15.95
C ASN A 65 0.88 0.70 -14.95
N THR A 66 0.07 -0.27 -15.40
CA THR A 66 -0.02 -1.64 -14.88
C THR A 66 -0.91 -1.81 -13.65
N MET A 67 -2.21 -2.01 -13.89
CA MET A 67 -3.00 -3.12 -13.35
C MET A 67 -4.37 -3.15 -14.04
N ARG A 68 -4.43 -3.73 -15.24
CA ARG A 68 -5.69 -4.25 -15.81
C ARG A 68 -5.39 -5.48 -16.66
N GLY A 69 -4.98 -6.54 -15.96
CA GLY A 69 -4.98 -7.91 -16.47
C GLY A 69 -5.99 -8.71 -15.69
N HIS A 70 -7.28 -8.43 -15.87
CA HIS A 70 -8.34 -9.36 -15.46
C HIS A 70 -9.13 -9.70 -16.71
N GLU A 71 -8.78 -10.86 -17.23
CA GLU A 71 -9.54 -11.71 -18.13
C GLU A 71 -11.03 -11.67 -17.79
N LYS A 72 -11.86 -11.26 -18.75
CA LYS A 72 -13.26 -11.69 -18.87
C LYS A 72 -13.58 -11.89 -20.34
N ARG A 73 -13.93 -13.13 -20.67
CA ARG A 73 -14.77 -13.49 -21.81
C ARG A 73 -16.11 -12.79 -21.72
#